data_AF-A0A7J9B3N2-F1
#
_entry.id   AF-A0A7J9B3N2-F1
#
_cell.length_a   1.000
_cell.length_b   1.000
_cell.length_c   1.000
_cell.angle_alpha   90.00
_cell.angle_beta   90.00
_cell.angle_gamma   90.00
#
_symmetry.space_group_name_H-M   'P 1'
#
loop_
_entity.id
_entity.type
_entity.pdbx_description
1 polymer ?
#
loop_
_entity_poly.entity_id
_entity_poly.type
_entity_poly.pdbx_seq_one_letter_code
_entity_poly.pdbx_strand_id
1 'polypeptide(L)'
;MGFSLKLQYYCLVCVMVLLPALCYSKDYFVKSRATYYGSSDGLGTTSGACGFGEYGRNISSGNVAGVYRLYKNGVGCGACYQVRCTTNPQICTKKGVNVVVTDYGQGDNTDFILSHHAYEAMARPGTADRLLAYGVVDVEYQRLPCQYVGHKIQVKVHEYSRKPDYLAIIMLYQAGKSDILSVDIWQQ
;
A
#
# COMPACT_ATOMS: atom_id res chain seq x y z
N MET A 1 -45.39 -26.75 -16.98
CA MET A 1 -45.33 -25.81 -15.85
C MET A 1 -44.55 -24.58 -16.33
N GLY A 2 -45.25 -23.60 -16.90
CA GLY A 2 -44.62 -22.40 -17.48
C GLY A 2 -44.67 -21.26 -16.47
N PHE A 3 -43.51 -20.74 -16.09
CA PHE A 3 -43.44 -19.52 -15.28
C PHE A 3 -43.95 -18.34 -16.12
N SER A 4 -44.84 -17.52 -15.55
CA SER A 4 -45.38 -16.33 -16.22
C SER A 4 -44.24 -15.38 -16.62
N LEU A 5 -44.21 -14.92 -17.87
CA LEU A 5 -43.18 -13.98 -18.37
C LEU A 5 -43.03 -12.73 -17.48
N LYS A 6 -44.12 -12.30 -16.82
CA LYS A 6 -44.07 -11.18 -15.86
C LYS A 6 -43.19 -11.51 -14.66
N LEU A 7 -43.31 -12.71 -14.10
CA LEU A 7 -42.53 -13.13 -12.94
C LEU A 7 -41.03 -13.25 -13.27
N GLN A 8 -40.72 -13.73 -14.47
CA GLN A 8 -39.34 -13.80 -14.97
C GLN A 8 -38.73 -12.41 -15.19
N TYR A 9 -39.51 -11.45 -15.69
CA TYR A 9 -39.06 -10.06 -15.85
C TYR A 9 -38.84 -9.37 -14.50
N TYR A 10 -39.74 -9.56 -13.53
CA TYR A 10 -39.55 -9.04 -12.16
C TYR A 10 -38.31 -9.63 -11.48
N CYS A 11 -38.05 -10.93 -11.64
CA CYS A 11 -36.83 -11.56 -11.14
C CYS A 11 -35.57 -10.97 -11.79
N LEU A 12 -35.54 -10.81 -13.11
CA LEU A 12 -34.41 -10.21 -13.83
C LEU A 12 -34.16 -8.77 -13.38
N VAL A 13 -35.21 -7.95 -13.25
CA VAL A 13 -35.09 -6.57 -12.76
C VAL A 13 -34.60 -6.54 -11.30
N CYS A 14 -35.13 -7.39 -10.42
CA CYS A 14 -34.64 -7.50 -9.04
C CYS A 14 -33.16 -7.90 -8.98
N VAL A 15 -32.73 -8.88 -9.78
CA VAL A 15 -31.34 -9.33 -9.82
C VAL A 15 -30.43 -8.19 -10.32
N MET A 16 -30.82 -7.47 -11.37
CA MET A 16 -30.04 -6.34 -11.91
C MET A 16 -29.96 -5.14 -10.95
N VAL A 17 -30.99 -4.92 -10.11
CA VAL A 17 -31.00 -3.84 -9.11
C VAL A 17 -30.30 -4.23 -7.81
N LEU A 18 -30.32 -5.51 -7.41
CA LEU A 18 -29.73 -6.00 -6.16
C LEU A 18 -28.25 -6.42 -6.30
N LEU A 19 -27.80 -6.80 -7.51
CA LEU A 19 -26.38 -7.13 -7.78
C LEU A 19 -25.40 -5.98 -7.46
N PRO A 20 -25.67 -4.71 -7.82
CA PRO A 20 -24.79 -3.58 -7.47
C PRO A 20 -24.66 -3.36 -5.95
N ALA A 21 -25.69 -3.71 -5.16
CA ALA A 21 -25.66 -3.59 -3.71
C ALA A 21 -24.74 -4.63 -3.06
N LEU A 22 -24.56 -5.80 -3.67
CA LEU A 22 -23.59 -6.82 -3.26
C LEU A 22 -22.16 -6.48 -3.71
N CYS A 23 -22.00 -5.71 -4.78
CA CYS A 23 -20.70 -5.25 -5.27
C CYS A 23 -20.17 -4.00 -4.56
N TYR A 24 -20.94 -3.39 -3.64
CA TYR A 24 -20.42 -2.36 -2.76
C TYR A 24 -19.57 -3.02 -1.68
N SER A 25 -18.34 -3.41 -2.05
CA SER A 25 -17.29 -3.72 -1.09
C SER A 25 -17.09 -2.48 -0.23
N LYS A 26 -17.73 -2.43 0.93
CA LYS A 26 -17.29 -1.53 2.00
C LYS A 26 -15.82 -1.86 2.21
N ASP A 27 -14.94 -0.94 1.79
CA ASP A 27 -13.51 -1.01 2.14
C ASP A 27 -13.49 -1.05 3.68
N TYR A 28 -13.31 -2.24 4.23
CA TYR A 28 -13.21 -2.46 5.66
C TYR A 28 -11.74 -2.42 6.03
N PHE A 29 -11.44 -1.75 7.15
CA PHE A 29 -10.10 -1.79 7.68
C PHE A 29 -9.81 -3.20 8.23
N VAL A 30 -8.63 -3.70 7.91
CA VAL A 30 -8.07 -4.93 8.46
C VAL A 30 -7.25 -4.58 9.69
N LYS A 31 -7.54 -5.24 10.82
CA LYS A 31 -6.77 -5.07 12.06
C LYS A 31 -5.42 -5.77 11.95
N SER A 32 -4.38 -5.13 12.45
CA SER A 32 -3.00 -5.65 12.46
C SER A 32 -2.15 -4.90 13.49
N ARG A 33 -0.83 -5.09 13.42
CA ARG A 33 0.17 -4.36 14.19
C ARG A 33 1.19 -3.73 13.26
N ALA A 34 1.76 -2.62 13.71
CA ALA A 34 2.85 -1.94 13.03
C ALA A 34 3.96 -1.59 14.01
N THR A 35 5.18 -1.56 13.49
CA THR A 35 6.35 -0.96 14.15
C THR A 35 7.01 0.03 13.19
N TYR A 36 8.13 0.60 13.58
CA TYR A 36 8.92 1.47 12.72
C TYR A 36 10.40 1.10 12.70
N TYR A 37 11.10 1.63 11.70
CA TYR A 37 12.56 1.61 11.63
C TYR A 37 13.11 3.02 11.55
N GLY A 38 14.33 3.20 12.05
CA GLY A 38 15.06 4.46 11.96
C GLY A 38 15.86 4.56 10.66
N SER A 39 15.89 5.75 10.07
CA SER A 39 16.92 6.20 9.12
C SER A 39 17.44 7.56 9.60
N SER A 40 18.61 7.99 9.13
CA SER A 40 19.23 9.25 9.58
C SER A 40 18.35 10.50 9.40
N ASP A 41 17.44 10.47 8.43
CA ASP A 41 16.48 11.52 8.06
C ASP A 41 15.01 11.13 8.33
N GLY A 42 14.76 9.91 8.81
CA GLY A 42 13.42 9.34 9.04
C GLY A 42 12.57 8.99 7.80
N LEU A 43 13.06 9.19 6.56
CA LEU A 43 12.28 9.05 5.31
C LEU A 43 12.25 7.62 4.71
N GLY A 44 12.95 6.67 5.32
CA GLY A 44 13.00 5.26 4.90
C GLY A 44 14.39 4.80 4.48
N THR A 45 14.52 3.78 3.63
CA THR A 45 15.82 3.25 3.15
C THR A 45 15.95 3.22 1.62
N THR A 46 17.17 3.31 1.11
CA THR A 46 17.49 3.14 -0.33
C THR A 46 17.63 1.68 -0.73
N SER A 47 17.78 0.77 0.24
CA SER A 47 18.09 -0.65 -0.01
C SER A 47 16.88 -1.58 0.17
N GLY A 48 15.66 -1.07 0.01
CA GLY A 48 14.46 -1.87 0.18
C GLY A 48 14.30 -2.95 -0.90
N ALA A 49 13.64 -4.05 -0.55
CA ALA A 49 13.43 -5.24 -1.38
C ALA A 49 12.64 -4.97 -2.68
N CYS A 50 11.97 -3.82 -2.81
CA CYS A 50 11.34 -3.40 -4.07
C CYS A 50 12.31 -2.80 -5.09
N GLY A 51 13.58 -2.57 -4.71
CA GLY A 51 14.63 -2.08 -5.63
C GLY A 51 14.49 -0.62 -6.07
N PHE A 52 13.60 0.16 -5.46
CA PHE A 52 13.33 1.54 -5.89
C PHE A 52 14.52 2.49 -5.67
N GLY A 53 15.50 2.13 -4.83
CA GLY A 53 16.63 3.01 -4.55
C GLY A 53 16.17 4.31 -3.86
N GLU A 54 16.83 5.41 -4.20
CA GLU A 54 16.50 6.74 -3.69
C GLU A 54 15.06 7.20 -4.03
N TYR A 55 14.51 6.72 -5.14
CA TYR A 55 13.11 7.03 -5.49
C TYR A 55 12.12 6.47 -4.47
N GLY A 56 12.44 5.32 -3.86
CA GLY A 56 11.57 4.67 -2.90
C GLY A 56 11.28 5.56 -1.70
N ARG A 57 12.30 6.21 -1.14
CA ARG A 57 12.15 7.09 0.05
C ARG A 57 11.37 8.36 -0.26
N ASN A 58 11.46 8.84 -1.50
CA ASN A 58 10.87 10.10 -1.94
C ASN A 58 9.49 9.96 -2.60
N ILE A 59 9.06 8.73 -2.95
CA ILE A 59 7.82 8.47 -3.71
C ILE A 59 6.54 8.97 -3.01
N SER A 60 6.59 9.08 -1.68
CA SER A 60 5.49 9.55 -0.85
C SER A 60 5.99 10.47 0.27
N SER A 61 7.02 11.27 -0.02
CA SER A 61 7.63 12.20 0.94
C SER A 61 8.01 11.52 2.26
N GLY A 62 8.68 10.37 2.18
CA GLY A 62 9.07 9.58 3.34
C GLY A 62 7.97 8.73 3.98
N ASN A 63 6.71 8.83 3.54
CA ASN A 63 5.63 7.96 4.04
C ASN A 63 5.67 6.59 3.36
N VAL A 64 6.58 5.72 3.81
CA VAL A 64 6.85 4.43 3.18
C VAL A 64 6.86 3.30 4.20
N ALA A 65 6.70 2.07 3.73
CA ALA A 65 6.67 0.90 4.59
C ALA A 65 7.33 -0.32 3.95
N GLY A 66 7.99 -1.09 4.81
CA GLY A 66 8.18 -2.52 4.59
C GLY A 66 6.94 -3.28 5.01
N VAL A 67 6.59 -4.33 4.29
CA VAL A 67 5.43 -5.18 4.63
C VAL A 67 5.77 -6.66 4.62
N TYR A 68 5.04 -7.44 5.41
CA TYR A 68 5.20 -8.89 5.48
C TYR A 68 4.24 -9.60 4.50
N ARG A 69 3.01 -9.92 4.93
CA ARG A 69 2.03 -10.67 4.12
C ARG A 69 1.60 -9.94 2.85
N LEU A 70 1.66 -8.60 2.87
CA LEU A 70 1.26 -7.76 1.74
C LEU A 70 2.35 -7.66 0.66
N TYR A 71 3.58 -8.13 0.92
CA TYR A 71 4.68 -8.07 -0.04
C TYR A 71 4.42 -8.97 -1.24
N LYS A 72 3.79 -10.14 -1.01
CA LYS A 72 3.38 -11.10 -2.05
C LYS A 72 4.50 -11.40 -3.06
N ASN A 73 5.69 -11.70 -2.56
CA ASN A 73 6.88 -11.96 -3.38
C ASN A 73 7.18 -10.83 -4.39
N GLY A 74 7.00 -9.57 -3.97
CA GLY A 74 7.26 -8.39 -4.79
C GLY A 74 6.06 -7.84 -5.56
N VAL A 75 4.96 -8.60 -5.72
CA VAL A 75 3.73 -8.10 -6.37
C VAL A 75 3.14 -6.90 -5.61
N GLY A 76 3.35 -6.85 -4.30
CA GLY A 76 2.93 -5.74 -3.45
C GLY A 76 3.84 -4.52 -3.47
N CYS A 77 4.87 -4.46 -4.31
CA CYS A 77 5.73 -3.27 -4.42
C CYS A 77 5.01 -2.11 -5.10
N GLY A 78 5.23 -0.88 -4.60
CA GLY A 78 4.59 0.35 -5.12
C GLY A 78 3.14 0.53 -4.67
N ALA A 79 2.66 -0.35 -3.80
CA ALA A 79 1.26 -0.56 -3.53
C ALA A 79 0.85 0.31 -2.31
N CYS A 80 -0.30 0.99 -2.34
CA CYS A 80 -0.64 2.02 -1.33
C CYS A 80 -1.66 1.58 -0.28
N TYR A 81 -1.43 1.96 0.97
CA TYR A 81 -2.32 1.67 2.10
C TYR A 81 -2.54 2.89 2.97
N GLN A 82 -3.74 3.04 3.53
CA GLN A 82 -3.97 3.92 4.66
C GLN A 82 -3.81 3.09 5.92
N VAL A 83 -2.93 3.51 6.82
CA VAL A 83 -2.64 2.84 8.10
C VAL A 83 -3.02 3.80 9.23
N ARG A 84 -3.82 3.31 10.17
CA ARG A 84 -4.35 4.10 11.30
C ARG A 84 -3.98 3.40 12.59
N CYS A 85 -3.27 4.09 13.48
CA CYS A 85 -3.07 3.58 14.84
C CYS A 85 -4.40 3.56 15.60
N THR A 86 -4.60 2.49 16.39
CA THR A 86 -5.78 2.26 17.23
C THR A 86 -5.45 2.04 18.71
N THR A 87 -4.16 1.94 19.08
CA THR A 87 -3.72 1.67 20.46
C THR A 87 -4.21 2.69 21.48
N ASN A 88 -4.18 3.98 21.17
CA ASN A 88 -4.65 5.01 22.09
C ASN A 88 -5.31 6.19 21.34
N PRO A 89 -6.62 6.45 21.49
CA PRO A 89 -7.33 7.49 20.76
C PRO A 89 -6.92 8.93 21.12
N GLN A 90 -6.24 9.12 22.26
CA GLN A 90 -5.66 10.41 22.69
C GLN A 90 -4.29 10.69 22.06
N ILE A 91 -3.65 9.66 21.49
CA ILE A 91 -2.37 9.77 20.79
C ILE A 91 -2.57 9.63 19.29
N CYS A 92 -3.42 8.71 18.85
CA CYS A 92 -3.54 8.36 17.44
C CYS A 92 -4.55 9.24 16.70
N THR A 93 -4.16 9.72 15.52
CA THR A 93 -5.05 10.46 14.63
C THR A 93 -6.06 9.52 13.99
N LYS A 94 -7.31 9.98 13.86
CA LYS A 94 -8.34 9.24 13.13
C LYS A 94 -8.03 9.14 11.63
N LYS A 95 -7.23 10.05 11.05
CA LYS A 95 -6.89 10.00 9.62
C LYS A 95 -5.84 8.94 9.30
N GLY A 96 -4.95 8.66 10.26
CA GLY A 96 -3.75 7.86 10.01
C GLY A 96 -2.84 8.47 8.95
N VAL A 97 -2.04 7.62 8.31
CA VAL A 97 -1.08 7.96 7.27
C VAL A 97 -1.30 7.11 6.03
N ASN A 98 -1.07 7.69 4.85
CA ASN A 98 -1.03 6.92 3.60
C ASN A 98 0.42 6.57 3.31
N VAL A 99 0.71 5.29 3.07
CA VAL A 99 2.05 4.78 2.84
C VAL A 99 2.14 4.04 1.52
N VAL A 100 3.33 4.07 0.92
CA VAL A 100 3.70 3.25 -0.23
C VAL A 100 4.58 2.10 0.22
N VAL A 101 4.28 0.89 -0.26
CA VAL A 101 5.14 -0.27 -0.01
C VAL A 101 6.41 -0.16 -0.84
N THR A 102 7.55 -0.11 -0.17
CA THR A 102 8.88 0.03 -0.79
C THR A 102 9.86 -1.06 -0.35
N ASP A 103 9.45 -1.91 0.59
CA ASP A 103 10.32 -2.92 1.17
C ASP A 103 9.53 -4.15 1.63
N TYR A 104 10.26 -5.22 1.93
CA TYR A 104 9.79 -6.37 2.67
C TYR A 104 10.33 -6.29 4.10
N GLY A 105 9.49 -6.59 5.07
CA GLY A 105 9.93 -6.62 6.46
C GLY A 105 8.94 -7.33 7.36
N GLN A 106 9.47 -8.09 8.33
CA GLN A 106 8.69 -8.80 9.33
C GLN A 106 9.18 -8.42 10.73
N GLY A 107 8.27 -7.89 11.56
CA GLY A 107 8.53 -7.60 12.97
C GLY A 107 7.82 -8.61 13.89
N ASP A 108 7.59 -8.21 15.15
CA ASP A 108 6.78 -8.98 16.11
C ASP A 108 5.29 -8.98 15.71
N ASN A 109 4.91 -9.94 14.88
CA ASN A 109 3.53 -10.11 14.40
C ASN A 109 2.95 -8.82 13.76
N THR A 110 3.80 -8.05 13.07
CA THR A 110 3.42 -6.83 12.36
C THR A 110 3.26 -7.08 10.86
N ASP A 111 2.25 -6.44 10.25
CA ASP A 111 2.17 -6.39 8.78
C ASP A 111 2.95 -5.23 8.19
N PHE A 112 3.22 -4.20 9.00
CA PHE A 112 3.89 -2.97 8.58
C PHE A 112 5.12 -2.70 9.45
N ILE A 113 6.22 -2.39 8.79
CA ILE A 113 7.38 -1.72 9.36
C ILE A 113 7.49 -0.37 8.67
N LEU A 114 6.96 0.66 9.32
CA LEU A 114 6.84 2.00 8.78
C LEU A 114 8.18 2.75 8.86
N SER A 115 8.43 3.69 7.95
CA SER A 115 9.47 4.69 8.20
C SER A 115 9.14 5.47 9.47
N HIS A 116 10.17 6.01 10.14
CA HIS A 116 9.99 6.87 11.32
C HIS A 116 8.98 8.00 11.04
N HIS A 117 9.12 8.69 9.91
CA HIS A 117 8.23 9.76 9.49
C HIS A 117 6.77 9.30 9.32
N ALA A 118 6.54 8.14 8.67
CA ALA A 118 5.20 7.59 8.52
C ALA A 118 4.58 7.22 9.88
N TYR A 119 5.40 6.66 10.79
CA TYR A 119 4.94 6.24 12.10
C TYR A 119 4.51 7.42 12.96
N GLU A 120 5.31 8.49 13.01
CA GLU A 120 4.96 9.74 13.69
C GLU A 120 3.70 10.40 13.11
N ALA A 121 3.51 10.31 11.79
CA ALA A 121 2.33 10.86 11.11
C ALA A 121 1.01 10.18 11.53
N MET A 122 1.05 9.01 12.18
CA MET A 122 -0.12 8.40 12.81
C MET A 122 -0.50 9.05 14.15
N ALA A 123 0.38 9.86 14.74
CA ALA A 123 0.12 10.55 16.00
C ALA A 123 -0.66 11.87 15.78
N ARG A 124 -1.29 12.34 16.85
CA ARG A 124 -1.83 13.70 16.94
C ARG A 124 -0.69 14.69 17.13
N PRO A 125 -0.88 15.97 16.74
CA PRO A 125 0.10 17.02 16.98
C PRO A 125 0.59 17.03 18.43
N GLY A 126 1.91 17.03 18.64
CA GLY A 126 2.53 17.05 19.97
C GLY A 126 2.52 15.72 20.73
N THR A 127 2.14 14.61 20.09
CA THR A 127 2.10 13.28 20.75
C THR A 127 2.96 12.20 20.08
N ALA A 128 3.77 12.58 19.09
CA ALA A 128 4.63 11.66 18.34
C ALA A 128 5.59 10.86 19.23
N ASP A 129 6.32 11.54 20.14
CA ASP A 129 7.23 10.87 21.10
C ASP A 129 6.54 9.80 21.94
N ARG A 130 5.28 10.06 22.32
CA ARG A 130 4.48 9.10 23.10
C ARG A 130 4.10 7.90 22.26
N LEU A 131 3.84 8.08 20.95
CA LEU A 131 3.56 6.96 20.04
C LEU A 131 4.83 6.13 19.78
N LEU A 132 5.97 6.80 19.58
CA LEU A 132 7.28 6.16 19.39
C LEU A 132 7.66 5.30 20.60
N ALA A 133 7.37 5.77 21.82
CA ALA A 133 7.64 5.03 23.04
C ALA A 133 6.90 3.69 23.15
N TYR A 134 5.81 3.45 22.40
CA TYR A 134 5.18 2.12 22.33
C TYR A 134 6.01 1.12 21.54
N GLY A 135 6.83 1.57 20.57
CA GLY A 135 7.56 0.72 19.63
C GLY A 135 6.62 0.00 18.64
N VAL A 136 5.86 -0.97 19.14
CA VAL A 136 4.86 -1.73 18.38
C VAL A 136 3.45 -1.30 18.79
N VAL A 137 2.62 -0.94 17.81
CA VAL A 137 1.24 -0.47 18.03
C VAL A 137 0.23 -1.28 17.23
N ASP A 138 -0.99 -1.34 17.75
CA ASP A 138 -2.15 -1.86 17.05
C ASP A 138 -2.57 -0.85 15.99
N VAL A 139 -2.75 -1.35 14.78
CA VAL A 139 -3.20 -0.56 13.64
C VAL A 139 -4.40 -1.21 12.97
N GLU A 140 -5.10 -0.40 12.21
CA GLU A 140 -6.03 -0.89 11.21
C GLU A 140 -5.62 -0.29 9.85
N TYR A 141 -5.68 -1.07 8.79
CA TYR A 141 -5.25 -0.62 7.47
C TYR A 141 -6.24 -0.97 6.36
N GLN A 142 -6.24 -0.20 5.29
CA GLN A 142 -7.02 -0.51 4.08
C GLN A 142 -6.23 -0.16 2.82
N ARG A 143 -6.49 -0.90 1.75
CA ARG A 143 -5.91 -0.66 0.43
C ARG A 143 -6.54 0.58 -0.21
N LEU A 144 -5.73 1.49 -0.73
CA LEU A 144 -6.22 2.69 -1.44
C LEU A 144 -5.55 2.88 -2.81
N PRO A 145 -6.18 3.61 -3.74
CA PRO A 145 -5.54 3.97 -5.00
C PRO A 145 -4.33 4.90 -4.77
N CYS A 146 -3.17 4.53 -5.32
CA CYS A 146 -1.98 5.37 -5.32
C CYS A 146 -2.19 6.63 -6.16
N GLN A 147 -1.72 7.77 -5.67
CA GLN A 147 -1.81 9.07 -6.33
C GLN A 147 -0.43 9.70 -6.41
N TYR A 148 0.05 9.97 -7.63
CA TYR A 148 1.34 10.58 -7.89
C TYR A 148 1.16 11.83 -8.76
N VAL A 149 0.77 12.94 -8.14
CA VAL A 149 0.48 14.20 -8.85
C VAL A 149 1.72 14.68 -9.60
N GLY A 150 1.57 14.94 -10.90
CA GLY A 150 2.67 15.40 -11.75
C GLY A 150 3.62 14.30 -12.24
N HIS A 151 3.42 13.04 -11.83
CA HIS A 151 4.20 11.90 -12.30
C HIS A 151 3.37 11.03 -13.25
N LYS A 152 4.02 10.56 -14.32
CA LYS A 152 3.54 9.43 -15.12
C LYS A 152 4.25 8.17 -14.65
N ILE A 153 3.76 7.00 -15.06
CA ILE A 153 4.50 5.75 -14.88
C ILE A 153 5.90 5.90 -15.50
N GLN A 154 6.91 5.45 -14.77
CA GLN A 154 8.31 5.49 -15.22
C GLN A 154 8.88 4.07 -15.23
N VAL A 155 9.75 3.82 -16.21
CA VAL A 155 10.51 2.57 -16.30
C VAL A 155 11.96 2.91 -16.08
N LYS A 156 12.54 2.41 -14.99
CA LYS A 156 13.95 2.58 -14.66
C LYS A 156 14.69 1.30 -15.01
N VAL A 157 15.80 1.42 -15.74
CA VAL A 157 16.74 0.31 -15.92
C VAL A 157 17.50 0.11 -14.61
N HIS A 158 17.43 -1.11 -14.06
CA HIS A 158 18.14 -1.44 -12.82
C HIS A 158 19.65 -1.42 -13.06
N GLU A 159 20.41 -0.94 -12.09
CA GLU A 159 21.89 -0.86 -12.11
C GLU A 159 22.59 -2.23 -12.29
N TYR A 160 21.89 -3.34 -12.10
CA TYR A 160 22.40 -4.70 -12.34
C TYR A 160 22.15 -5.21 -13.76
N SER A 161 21.47 -4.43 -14.61
CA SER A 161 21.34 -4.74 -16.04
C SER A 161 22.72 -4.76 -16.70
N ARG A 162 22.96 -5.74 -17.56
CA ARG A 162 24.22 -5.93 -18.29
C ARG A 162 23.92 -6.07 -19.77
N LYS A 163 24.19 -5.03 -20.55
CA LYS A 163 24.05 -5.10 -22.02
C LYS A 163 25.18 -5.98 -22.59
N PRO A 164 24.89 -6.92 -23.52
CA PRO A 164 23.58 -7.21 -24.11
C PRO A 164 22.76 -8.29 -23.40
N ASP A 165 23.32 -9.00 -22.42
CA ASP A 165 22.82 -10.30 -21.96
C ASP A 165 21.68 -10.25 -20.92
N TYR A 166 21.49 -9.13 -20.23
CA TYR A 166 20.55 -9.03 -19.12
C TYR A 166 19.93 -7.65 -18.99
N LEU A 167 18.60 -7.59 -19.02
CA LEU A 167 17.82 -6.40 -18.74
C LEU A 167 16.95 -6.63 -17.51
N ALA A 168 17.11 -5.78 -16.51
CA ALA A 168 16.21 -5.68 -15.38
C ALA A 168 15.61 -4.28 -15.35
N ILE A 169 14.29 -4.19 -15.19
CA ILE A 169 13.56 -2.93 -15.14
C ILE A 169 12.70 -2.84 -13.89
N ILE A 170 12.52 -1.61 -13.41
CA ILE A 170 11.70 -1.26 -12.27
C ILE A 170 10.62 -0.31 -12.75
N MET A 171 9.37 -0.63 -12.42
CA MET A 171 8.22 0.24 -12.67
C MET A 171 8.03 1.16 -11.45
N LEU A 172 8.02 2.48 -11.69
CA LEU A 172 7.81 3.50 -10.65
C LEU A 172 6.54 4.30 -10.96
N TYR A 173 5.92 4.84 -9.91
CA TYR A 173 4.76 5.73 -9.99
C TYR A 173 3.54 5.12 -10.71
N GLN A 174 3.29 3.82 -10.56
CA GLN A 174 2.05 3.21 -11.01
C GLN A 174 0.88 3.73 -10.15
N ALA A 175 0.09 4.65 -10.70
CA ALA A 175 -1.10 5.16 -10.02
C ALA A 175 -2.26 4.12 -10.03
N GLY A 176 -3.23 4.30 -9.14
CA GLY A 176 -4.40 3.44 -9.03
C GLY A 176 -4.28 2.35 -7.96
N LYS A 177 -5.26 1.44 -7.90
CA LYS A 177 -5.37 0.39 -6.85
C LYS A 177 -4.78 -0.96 -7.28
N SER A 178 -4.48 -1.13 -8.57
CA SER A 178 -4.09 -2.40 -9.21
C SER A 178 -2.59 -2.69 -9.10
N ASP A 179 -2.24 -3.97 -9.07
CA ASP A 179 -0.86 -4.45 -9.07
C ASP A 179 -0.37 -4.70 -10.53
N ILE A 180 0.94 -4.66 -10.78
CA ILE A 180 1.54 -5.12 -12.04
C ILE A 180 1.72 -6.64 -11.97
N LEU A 181 1.13 -7.36 -12.92
CA LEU A 181 1.19 -8.83 -12.98
C LEU A 181 2.08 -9.35 -14.12
N SER A 182 2.26 -8.56 -15.18
CA SER A 182 3.11 -8.90 -16.31
C SER A 182 3.72 -7.64 -16.93
N VAL A 183 4.88 -7.80 -17.55
CA VAL A 183 5.54 -6.79 -18.38
C VAL A 183 6.10 -7.50 -19.60
N ASP A 184 5.63 -7.11 -20.78
CA ASP A 184 6.07 -7.65 -22.06
C ASP A 184 6.91 -6.60 -22.79
N ILE A 185 8.01 -7.03 -23.39
CA ILE A 185 8.91 -6.16 -24.16
C ILE A 185 8.95 -6.69 -25.59
N TRP A 186 8.77 -5.80 -26.55
CA TRP A 186 8.87 -6.10 -27.97
C TRP A 186 10.04 -5.33 -28.59
N GLN A 187 10.85 -6.00 -29.40
CA GLN A 187 11.97 -5.43 -30.14
C GLN A 187 11.73 -5.63 -31.64
N GLN A 188 11.93 -4.57 -32.41
CA GLN A 188 11.87 -4.58 -33.88
C GLN A 188 13.22 -4.89 -34.50
#